data_AF-A0A6S6XIL5-F1
#
_entry.id   AF-A0A6S6XIL5-F1
#
_cell.length_a   1.000
_cell.length_b   1.000
_cell.length_c   1.000
_cell.angle_alpha   90.00
_cell.angle_beta   90.00
_cell.angle_gamma   90.00
#
_symmetry.space_group_name_H-M   'P 1'
#
loop_
_entity.id
_entity.type
_entity.pdbx_description
1 polymer ?
#
loop_
_entity_poly.entity_id
_entity_poly.type
_entity_poly.pdbx_seq_one_letter_code
_entity_poly.pdbx_strand_id
1 'polypeptide(L)'
;MLKYEEKLHFDKYYNKLQSSSVLHKVISLVCDVAGYIVLYYFIKYIFTSLPDFRPWNNFMPWFSLGGVLFSKIDLIYFTYGLILICYGTIKLSKITMENHSVRNEKSNTPERLLVTGYYAKVRHPMYGTFIILQAGFMLSLRSLGGIIIACIIFAFQYVNAVVEEKRLLLPTFGEEYKTYVQNVGRMLLTRSEVVALSLIMLLSAVGFLF
;
A
#
# COMPACT_ATOMS: atom_id res chain seq x y z
N MET A 1 -13.62 30.21 10.30
CA MET A 1 -13.41 29.86 8.87
C MET A 1 -12.70 31.01 8.21
N LEU A 2 -11.53 30.76 7.61
CA LEU A 2 -10.74 31.78 6.93
C LEU A 2 -11.23 31.89 5.48
N LYS A 3 -11.37 33.13 4.98
CA LYS A 3 -11.90 33.51 3.66
C LYS A 3 -11.17 32.91 2.44
N TYR A 4 -10.07 32.19 2.65
CA TYR A 4 -9.30 31.56 1.56
C TYR A 4 -9.80 30.13 1.24
N GLU A 5 -10.48 29.46 2.17
CA GLU A 5 -10.96 28.08 1.98
C GLU A 5 -12.11 28.00 0.97
N GLU A 6 -12.91 29.06 0.82
CA GLU A 6 -13.99 29.16 -0.18
C GLU A 6 -13.50 29.15 -1.63
N LYS A 7 -12.23 29.49 -1.88
CA LYS A 7 -11.69 29.67 -3.25
C LYS A 7 -11.08 28.40 -3.84
N LEU A 8 -10.85 27.38 -3.04
CA LEU A 8 -10.36 26.08 -3.49
C LEU A 8 -11.56 25.15 -3.68
N HIS A 9 -12.20 25.25 -4.86
CA HIS A 9 -13.26 24.35 -5.33
C HIS A 9 -12.76 22.90 -5.52
N PHE A 10 -12.27 22.25 -4.47
CA PHE A 10 -12.01 20.81 -4.48
C PHE A 10 -13.31 20.01 -4.60
N ASP A 11 -14.44 20.56 -4.14
CA ASP A 11 -15.77 19.93 -4.16
C ASP A 11 -16.24 19.58 -5.58
N LYS A 12 -15.85 20.37 -6.59
CA LYS A 12 -16.25 20.14 -7.99
C LYS A 12 -15.54 18.93 -8.61
N TYR A 13 -14.29 18.69 -8.24
CA TYR A 13 -13.53 17.50 -8.67
C TYR A 13 -13.85 16.28 -7.81
N TYR A 14 -14.21 16.50 -6.54
CA TYR A 14 -14.56 15.47 -5.57
C TYR A 14 -15.88 14.75 -5.89
N ASN A 15 -16.94 15.50 -6.26
CA ASN A 15 -18.20 14.88 -6.72
C ASN A 15 -18.02 14.06 -8.02
N LYS A 16 -17.06 14.44 -8.88
CA LYS A 16 -16.69 13.70 -10.10
C LYS A 16 -15.93 12.39 -9.79
N LEU A 17 -15.20 12.35 -8.66
CA LEU A 17 -14.58 11.15 -8.08
C LEU A 17 -15.62 10.25 -7.38
N GLN A 18 -16.67 10.81 -6.80
CA GLN A 18 -17.77 10.03 -6.22
C GLN A 18 -18.66 9.40 -7.31
N SER A 19 -18.79 10.09 -8.46
CA SER A 19 -19.40 9.56 -9.69
C SER A 19 -18.39 8.76 -10.55
N SER A 20 -17.32 8.19 -9.98
CA SER A 20 -16.30 7.51 -10.77
C SER A 20 -16.94 6.35 -11.52
N SER A 21 -17.21 6.54 -12.80
CA SER A 21 -17.54 5.45 -13.71
C SER A 21 -16.44 4.39 -13.59
N VAL A 22 -16.78 3.13 -13.85
CA VAL A 22 -15.83 2.01 -13.89
C VAL A 22 -14.54 2.41 -14.64
N LEU A 23 -14.68 3.25 -15.67
CA LEU A 23 -13.59 3.88 -16.41
C LEU A 23 -12.52 4.57 -15.54
N HIS A 24 -12.88 5.38 -14.54
CA HIS A 24 -11.91 6.07 -13.69
C HIS A 24 -11.11 5.08 -12.82
N LYS A 25 -11.76 4.04 -12.30
CA LYS A 25 -11.08 2.97 -11.54
C LYS A 25 -10.12 2.20 -12.43
N VAL A 26 -10.53 1.91 -13.67
CA VAL A 26 -9.68 1.28 -14.68
C VAL A 26 -8.50 2.18 -15.05
N ILE A 27 -8.73 3.48 -15.28
CA ILE A 27 -7.66 4.44 -15.57
C ILE A 27 -6.67 4.50 -14.40
N SER A 28 -7.13 4.61 -13.16
CA SER A 28 -6.25 4.62 -11.98
C SER A 28 -5.41 3.34 -11.91
N LEU A 29 -6.02 2.18 -12.14
CA LEU A 29 -5.29 0.90 -12.14
C LEU A 29 -4.25 0.84 -13.26
N VAL A 30 -4.60 1.29 -14.47
CA VAL A 30 -3.65 1.36 -15.60
C VAL A 30 -2.51 2.32 -15.31
N CYS A 31 -2.78 3.47 -14.71
CA CYS A 31 -1.77 4.43 -14.28
C CYS A 31 -0.85 3.85 -13.21
N ASP A 32 -1.39 3.15 -12.20
CA ASP A 32 -0.59 2.51 -11.15
C ASP A 32 0.31 1.39 -11.72
N VAL A 33 -0.21 0.58 -12.64
CA VAL A 33 0.55 -0.46 -13.34
C VAL A 33 1.65 0.15 -14.20
N ALA A 34 1.34 1.17 -14.99
CA ALA A 34 2.33 1.88 -15.80
C ALA A 34 3.40 2.54 -14.92
N GLY A 35 2.99 3.20 -13.84
CA GLY A 35 3.87 3.79 -12.84
C GLY A 35 4.78 2.75 -12.20
N TYR A 36 4.25 1.59 -11.82
CA TYR A 36 5.02 0.47 -11.30
C TYR A 36 6.08 -0.01 -12.30
N ILE A 37 5.72 -0.21 -13.57
CA ILE A 37 6.65 -0.65 -14.63
C ILE A 37 7.78 0.36 -14.82
N VAL A 38 7.42 1.65 -14.97
CA VAL A 38 8.38 2.73 -15.20
C VAL A 38 9.30 2.90 -14.00
N LEU A 39 8.75 2.96 -12.78
CA LEU A 39 9.52 3.13 -11.57
C LEU A 39 10.42 1.93 -11.29
N TYR A 40 9.94 0.71 -11.52
CA TYR A 40 10.74 -0.51 -11.40
C TYR A 40 11.95 -0.46 -12.36
N TYR A 41 11.72 -0.15 -13.64
CA TYR A 41 12.79 -0.03 -14.62
C TYR A 41 13.78 1.08 -14.24
N PHE A 42 13.28 2.24 -13.84
CA PHE A 42 14.09 3.39 -13.43
C PHE A 42 15.00 3.08 -12.24
N ILE A 43 14.45 2.49 -11.16
CA ILE A 43 15.26 2.11 -10.00
C ILE A 43 16.24 0.99 -10.36
N LYS A 44 15.82 0.01 -11.15
CA LYS A 44 16.71 -1.08 -11.59
C LYS A 44 17.86 -0.55 -12.45
N TYR A 45 17.61 0.47 -13.28
CA TYR A 45 18.63 1.17 -14.04
C TYR A 45 19.62 1.90 -13.13
N ILE A 46 19.14 2.65 -12.14
CA ILE A 46 20.00 3.30 -11.12
C ILE A 46 20.88 2.26 -10.41
N PHE A 47 20.29 1.12 -10.03
CA PHE A 47 21.02 0.05 -9.37
C PHE A 47 22.09 -0.59 -10.26
N THR A 48 22.10 -0.38 -11.58
CA THR A 48 23.17 -0.88 -12.45
C THR A 48 24.42 -0.02 -12.30
N SER A 49 24.26 1.24 -11.94
CA SER A 49 25.36 2.20 -11.70
C SER A 49 25.88 2.17 -10.26
N LEU A 50 25.17 1.54 -9.32
CA LEU A 50 25.57 1.43 -7.93
C LEU A 50 26.35 0.12 -7.68
N PRO A 51 27.56 0.17 -7.09
CA PRO A 51 28.32 -1.03 -6.77
C PRO A 51 27.66 -1.86 -5.64
N ASP A 52 27.61 -3.19 -5.83
CA ASP A 52 27.44 -4.27 -4.82
C ASP A 52 26.42 -4.13 -3.67
N PHE A 53 25.36 -3.34 -3.82
CA PHE A 53 24.20 -3.37 -2.91
C PHE A 53 23.11 -4.36 -3.34
N ARG A 54 23.39 -5.19 -4.35
CA ARG A 54 22.52 -6.29 -4.74
C ARG A 54 23.04 -7.56 -4.08
N PRO A 55 22.33 -8.11 -3.07
CA PRO A 55 22.34 -9.56 -2.91
C PRO A 55 21.89 -10.16 -4.25
N TRP A 56 22.07 -11.45 -4.51
CA TRP A 56 21.51 -12.09 -5.71
C TRP A 56 22.14 -11.78 -7.08
N ASN A 57 23.31 -11.13 -7.17
CA ASN A 57 23.88 -10.80 -8.50
C ASN A 57 24.51 -12.01 -9.23
N ASN A 58 24.44 -13.21 -8.64
CA ASN A 58 25.03 -14.45 -9.18
C ASN A 58 24.15 -15.16 -10.23
N PHE A 59 22.93 -14.67 -10.50
CA PHE A 59 22.07 -15.31 -11.50
C PHE A 59 22.48 -14.94 -12.92
N MET A 60 22.51 -15.96 -13.78
CA MET A 60 22.79 -15.78 -15.20
C MET A 60 21.77 -14.80 -15.82
N PRO A 61 22.25 -13.75 -16.52
CA PRO A 61 21.37 -12.84 -17.22
C PRO A 61 20.62 -13.60 -18.32
N TRP A 62 19.31 -13.36 -18.41
CA TRP A 62 18.46 -13.94 -19.44
C TRP A 62 18.37 -13.04 -20.67
N PHE A 63 18.20 -11.74 -20.45
CA PHE A 63 18.26 -10.73 -21.52
C PHE A 63 18.69 -9.37 -20.94
N SER A 64 19.01 -8.44 -21.84
CA SER A 64 19.33 -7.06 -21.50
C SER A 64 18.41 -6.08 -22.23
N LEU A 65 17.99 -5.02 -21.56
CA LEU A 65 17.25 -3.91 -22.15
C LEU A 65 17.89 -2.60 -21.70
N GLY A 66 18.39 -1.79 -22.65
CA GLY A 66 18.97 -0.47 -22.35
C GLY A 66 20.13 -0.52 -21.34
N GLY A 67 20.97 -1.56 -21.38
CA GLY A 67 22.06 -1.76 -20.42
C GLY A 67 21.65 -2.37 -19.07
N VAL A 68 20.35 -2.62 -18.85
CA VAL A 68 19.85 -3.30 -17.64
C VAL A 68 19.73 -4.80 -17.90
N LEU A 69 20.36 -5.60 -17.04
CA LEU A 69 20.27 -7.06 -17.09
C LEU A 69 19.02 -7.57 -16.36
N PHE A 70 18.35 -8.56 -16.96
CA PHE A 70 17.18 -9.22 -16.40
C PHE A 70 17.41 -10.72 -16.29
N SER A 71 17.16 -11.27 -15.11
CA SER A 71 17.14 -12.71 -14.85
C SER A 71 15.70 -13.25 -14.85
N LYS A 72 15.53 -14.57 -14.96
CA LYS A 72 14.22 -15.22 -14.82
C LYS A 72 13.60 -14.97 -13.42
N ILE A 73 14.43 -14.83 -12.40
CA ILE A 73 13.96 -14.56 -11.04
C ILE A 73 13.39 -13.15 -10.94
N ASP A 74 13.99 -12.18 -11.62
CA ASP A 74 13.44 -10.82 -11.66
C ASP A 74 12.01 -10.82 -12.22
N LEU A 75 11.68 -11.69 -13.18
CA LEU A 75 10.32 -11.84 -13.69
C LEU A 75 9.35 -12.38 -12.63
N ILE A 76 9.77 -13.32 -11.79
CA ILE A 76 8.93 -13.87 -10.71
C ILE A 76 8.62 -12.78 -9.68
N TYR A 77 9.63 -12.05 -9.22
CA TYR A 77 9.46 -10.96 -8.25
C TYR A 77 8.68 -9.78 -8.84
N PHE A 78 8.93 -9.46 -10.10
CA PHE A 78 8.20 -8.41 -10.81
C PHE A 78 6.72 -8.75 -10.97
N THR A 79 6.38 -9.98 -11.36
CA THR A 79 4.98 -10.41 -11.51
C THR A 79 4.28 -10.49 -10.17
N TYR A 80 4.96 -10.96 -9.12
CA TYR A 80 4.41 -10.97 -7.77
C TYR A 80 4.12 -9.56 -7.24
N GLY A 81 5.07 -8.63 -7.41
CA GLY A 81 4.88 -7.22 -7.06
C GLY A 81 3.70 -6.60 -7.83
N LEU A 82 3.58 -6.88 -9.12
CA LEU A 82 2.47 -6.41 -9.95
C LEU A 82 1.11 -6.92 -9.45
N ILE A 83 1.02 -8.20 -9.05
CA ILE A 83 -0.20 -8.78 -8.46
C ILE A 83 -0.58 -8.04 -7.18
N LEU A 84 0.39 -7.74 -6.31
CA LEU A 84 0.15 -6.98 -5.08
C LEU A 84 -0.28 -5.54 -5.34
N ILE A 85 0.29 -4.87 -6.36
CA ILE A 85 -0.13 -3.53 -6.78
C ILE A 85 -1.59 -3.56 -7.24
N CYS A 86 -1.95 -4.48 -8.15
CA CYS A 86 -3.33 -4.59 -8.63
C CYS A 86 -4.32 -4.89 -7.49
N TYR A 87 -3.97 -5.85 -6.63
CA TYR A 87 -4.77 -6.19 -5.45
C TYR A 87 -4.94 -4.99 -4.52
N GLY A 88 -3.83 -4.30 -4.21
CA GLY A 88 -3.78 -3.16 -3.31
C GLY A 88 -4.59 -1.98 -3.85
N THR A 89 -4.47 -1.63 -5.13
CA THR A 89 -5.24 -0.54 -5.75
C THR A 89 -6.74 -0.81 -5.70
N ILE A 90 -7.17 -2.03 -6.03
CA ILE A 90 -8.60 -2.41 -5.98
C ILE A 90 -9.11 -2.35 -4.54
N LYS A 91 -8.35 -2.88 -3.58
CA LYS A 91 -8.71 -2.89 -2.16
C LYS A 91 -8.75 -1.46 -1.61
N LEU A 92 -7.76 -0.63 -1.92
CA LEU A 92 -7.66 0.76 -1.47
C LEU A 92 -8.85 1.57 -2.00
N SER A 93 -9.21 1.41 -3.28
CA SER A 93 -10.37 2.08 -3.87
C SER A 93 -11.66 1.77 -3.11
N LYS A 94 -11.88 0.51 -2.70
CA LYS A 94 -13.06 0.11 -1.92
C LYS A 94 -13.06 0.73 -0.52
N ILE A 95 -11.94 0.66 0.18
CA ILE A 95 -11.81 1.21 1.55
C ILE A 95 -11.97 2.73 1.55
N THR A 96 -11.36 3.42 0.58
CA THR A 96 -11.49 4.87 0.42
C THR A 96 -12.95 5.26 0.21
N MET A 97 -13.70 4.51 -0.61
CA MET A 97 -15.12 4.73 -0.81
C MET A 97 -15.95 4.54 0.47
N GLU A 98 -15.67 3.49 1.25
CA GLU A 98 -16.30 3.28 2.57
C GLU A 98 -15.99 4.43 3.54
N ASN A 99 -14.73 4.88 3.60
CA ASN A 99 -14.31 5.99 4.46
C ASN A 99 -14.95 7.32 4.08
N HIS A 100 -15.05 7.62 2.79
CA HIS A 100 -15.73 8.83 2.33
C HIS A 100 -17.23 8.78 2.59
N SER A 101 -17.86 7.59 2.57
CA SER A 101 -19.29 7.44 2.84
C SER A 101 -19.72 7.83 4.25
N VAL A 102 -18.76 7.94 5.18
CA VAL A 102 -19.01 8.31 6.59
C VAL A 102 -18.34 9.62 6.98
N ARG A 103 -17.71 10.33 6.04
CA ARG A 103 -16.94 11.54 6.34
C ARG A 103 -17.82 12.76 6.31
N ASN A 104 -17.79 13.55 7.38
CA ASN A 104 -18.40 14.86 7.40
C ASN A 104 -17.54 15.84 6.57
N GLU A 105 -18.14 16.49 5.58
CA GLU A 105 -17.44 17.40 4.67
C GLU A 105 -16.91 18.66 5.38
N LYS A 106 -17.60 19.14 6.43
CA LYS A 106 -17.26 20.39 7.13
C LYS A 106 -16.20 20.20 8.19
N SER A 107 -16.31 19.15 9.01
CA SER A 107 -15.37 18.89 10.11
C SER A 107 -14.22 17.96 9.73
N ASN A 108 -14.31 17.32 8.55
CA ASN A 108 -13.32 16.37 8.06
C ASN A 108 -13.14 15.13 8.99
N THR A 109 -14.12 14.87 9.85
CA THR A 109 -14.15 13.75 10.80
C THR A 109 -15.19 12.70 10.40
N PRO A 110 -15.01 11.43 10.78
CA PRO A 110 -16.03 10.41 10.54
C PRO A 110 -17.28 10.66 11.41
N GLU A 111 -18.48 10.55 10.82
CA GLU A 111 -19.78 10.70 11.48
C GLU A 111 -20.25 9.42 12.18
N ARG A 112 -19.77 8.25 11.71
CA ARG A 112 -20.06 6.95 12.32
C ARG A 112 -18.83 6.04 12.26
N LEU A 113 -18.76 5.09 13.20
CA LEU A 113 -17.70 4.09 13.23
C LEU A 113 -17.95 3.00 12.19
N LEU A 114 -16.93 2.67 11.40
CA LEU A 114 -16.97 1.54 10.47
C LEU A 114 -16.50 0.28 11.20
N VAL A 115 -17.35 -0.75 11.24
CA VAL A 115 -17.07 -2.02 11.95
C VAL A 115 -17.33 -3.28 11.11
N THR A 116 -17.81 -3.12 9.87
CA THR A 116 -18.17 -4.21 8.96
C THR A 116 -17.16 -4.34 7.81
N GLY A 117 -17.28 -5.39 7.00
CA GLY A 117 -16.46 -5.57 5.80
C GLY A 117 -14.96 -5.68 6.10
N TYR A 118 -14.16 -4.74 5.60
CA TYR A 118 -12.72 -4.70 5.87
C TYR A 118 -12.40 -4.39 7.34
N TYR A 119 -13.22 -3.54 7.97
CA TYR A 119 -13.07 -3.13 9.37
C TYR A 119 -13.41 -4.25 10.36
N ALA A 120 -14.25 -5.22 9.97
CA ALA A 120 -14.50 -6.41 10.78
C ALA A 120 -13.27 -7.33 10.91
N LYS A 121 -12.30 -7.23 9.98
CA LYS A 121 -11.12 -8.11 9.93
C LYS A 121 -9.89 -7.47 10.57
N VAL A 122 -9.68 -6.18 10.31
CA VAL A 122 -8.55 -5.39 10.81
C VAL A 122 -9.03 -3.98 11.10
N ARG A 123 -8.51 -3.35 12.15
CA ARG A 123 -8.95 -2.01 12.55
C ARG A 123 -8.60 -0.92 11.54
N HIS A 124 -7.49 -1.12 10.83
CA HIS A 124 -6.88 -0.12 9.95
C HIS A 124 -6.57 -0.70 8.57
N PRO A 125 -7.60 -1.09 7.79
CA PRO A 125 -7.41 -1.78 6.52
C PRO A 125 -6.72 -0.90 5.47
N MET A 126 -6.87 0.43 5.56
CA MET A 126 -6.20 1.39 4.67
C MET A 126 -4.68 1.36 4.87
N TYR A 127 -4.20 1.44 6.12
CA TYR A 127 -2.78 1.33 6.44
C TYR A 127 -2.18 -0.01 6.03
N GLY A 128 -2.91 -1.11 6.24
CA GLY A 128 -2.52 -2.42 5.72
C GLY A 128 -2.38 -2.44 4.19
N THR A 129 -3.30 -1.79 3.48
CA THR A 129 -3.24 -1.73 2.02
C THR A 129 -2.05 -0.92 1.51
N PHE A 130 -1.70 0.18 2.18
CA PHE A 130 -0.48 0.92 1.88
C PHE A 130 0.78 0.08 2.10
N ILE A 131 0.82 -0.74 3.15
CA ILE A 131 1.93 -1.68 3.38
C ILE A 131 2.04 -2.66 2.21
N ILE A 132 0.93 -3.22 1.74
CA ILE A 132 0.92 -4.19 0.62
C ILE A 132 1.44 -3.58 -0.67
N LEU A 133 0.97 -2.37 -1.02
CA LEU A 133 1.40 -1.65 -2.21
C LEU A 133 2.91 -1.40 -2.17
N GLN A 134 3.40 -0.83 -1.07
CA GLN A 134 4.80 -0.46 -0.93
C GLN A 134 5.71 -1.69 -0.79
N ALA A 135 5.32 -2.69 -0.01
CA ALA A 135 6.08 -3.92 0.13
C ALA A 135 6.14 -4.68 -1.21
N GLY A 136 5.05 -4.75 -1.97
CA GLY A 136 5.04 -5.38 -3.30
C GLY A 136 6.03 -4.74 -4.26
N PHE A 137 6.15 -3.41 -4.24
CA PHE A 137 7.15 -2.70 -5.02
C PHE A 137 8.58 -2.90 -4.48
N MET A 138 8.79 -2.78 -3.17
CA MET A 138 10.13 -2.93 -2.57
C MET A 138 10.70 -4.34 -2.73
N LEU A 139 9.84 -5.36 -2.65
CA LEU A 139 10.23 -6.76 -2.84
C LEU A 139 10.51 -7.07 -4.31
N SER A 140 9.84 -6.41 -5.26
CA SER A 140 10.12 -6.62 -6.69
C SER A 140 11.55 -6.23 -7.08
N LEU A 141 12.13 -5.26 -6.36
CA LEU A 141 13.51 -4.80 -6.54
C LEU A 141 14.57 -5.80 -6.07
N ARG A 142 14.20 -6.88 -5.35
CA ARG A 142 15.13 -7.90 -4.82
C ARG A 142 16.34 -7.31 -4.07
N SER A 143 16.12 -6.22 -3.32
CA SER A 143 17.19 -5.50 -2.62
C SER A 143 17.01 -5.57 -1.11
N LEU A 144 18.11 -5.71 -0.38
CA LEU A 144 18.11 -5.59 1.08
C LEU A 144 17.61 -4.21 1.52
N GLY A 145 18.00 -3.15 0.80
CA GLY A 145 17.50 -1.80 1.03
C GLY A 145 15.98 -1.73 0.87
N GLY A 146 15.42 -2.43 -0.12
CA GLY A 146 13.97 -2.56 -0.30
C GLY A 146 13.29 -3.20 0.90
N ILE A 147 13.83 -4.31 1.41
CA ILE A 147 13.30 -5.00 2.60
C ILE A 147 13.34 -4.07 3.82
N ILE A 148 14.48 -3.39 4.05
CA ILE A 148 14.63 -2.43 5.16
C ILE A 148 13.59 -1.31 5.05
N ILE A 149 13.42 -0.70 3.88
CA ILE A 149 12.42 0.34 3.63
C ILE A 149 11.00 -0.19 3.88
N ALA A 150 10.69 -1.41 3.44
CA ALA A 150 9.39 -2.03 3.70
C ALA A 150 9.13 -2.21 5.21
N CYS A 151 10.13 -2.63 5.99
CA CYS A 151 10.04 -2.72 7.45
C CYS A 151 9.83 -1.35 8.10
N ILE A 152 10.52 -0.31 7.62
CA ILE A 152 10.36 1.07 8.11
C ILE A 152 8.94 1.57 7.83
N ILE A 153 8.42 1.36 6.61
CA ILE A 153 7.05 1.73 6.24
C ILE A 153 6.04 1.00 7.13
N PHE A 154 6.24 -0.30 7.38
CA PHE A 154 5.38 -1.06 8.29
C PHE A 154 5.34 -0.44 9.69
N ALA A 155 6.50 -0.13 10.27
CA ALA A 155 6.60 0.48 11.58
C ALA A 155 5.92 1.87 11.61
N PHE A 156 6.15 2.69 10.59
CA PHE A 156 5.53 4.00 10.45
C PHE A 156 4.00 3.92 10.40
N GLN A 157 3.45 3.01 9.60
CA GLN A 157 2.01 2.81 9.49
C GLN A 157 1.39 2.24 10.76
N TYR A 158 2.13 1.42 11.50
CA TYR A 158 1.71 0.96 12.83
C TYR A 158 1.61 2.12 13.83
N VAL A 159 2.59 3.02 13.85
CA VAL A 159 2.55 4.21 14.70
C VAL A 159 1.38 5.10 14.32
N ASN A 160 1.16 5.35 13.03
CA ASN A 160 0.01 6.15 12.56
C ASN A 160 -1.32 5.55 13.00
N ALA A 161 -1.49 4.24 12.86
CA ALA A 161 -2.66 3.52 13.36
C ALA A 161 -2.90 3.82 14.84
N VAL A 162 -1.89 3.62 15.69
CA VAL A 162 -2.00 3.86 17.14
C VAL A 162 -2.31 5.31 17.47
N VAL A 163 -1.71 6.26 16.74
CA VAL A 163 -1.98 7.70 16.93
C VAL A 163 -3.42 8.03 16.54
N GLU A 164 -3.93 7.50 15.44
CA GLU A 164 -5.32 7.66 15.01
C GLU A 164 -6.30 7.08 16.04
N GLU A 165 -6.03 5.87 16.59
CA GLU A 165 -6.86 5.29 17.65
C GLU A 165 -6.96 6.22 18.86
N LYS A 166 -5.84 6.81 19.29
CA LYS A 166 -5.75 7.63 20.50
C LYS A 166 -6.27 9.05 20.33
N ARG A 167 -5.99 9.68 19.19
CA ARG A 167 -6.24 11.12 18.98
C ARG A 167 -7.55 11.41 18.23
N LEU A 168 -8.09 10.44 17.51
CA LEU A 168 -9.29 10.61 16.71
C LEU A 168 -10.39 9.63 17.13
N LEU A 169 -10.16 8.32 16.99
CA LEU A 169 -11.26 7.34 17.12
C LEU A 169 -11.79 7.22 18.55
N LEU A 170 -10.91 7.13 19.55
CA LEU A 170 -11.34 7.02 20.95
C LEU A 170 -12.03 8.30 21.46
N PRO A 171 -11.51 9.53 21.21
CA PRO A 171 -12.21 10.76 21.57
C PRO A 171 -13.55 10.95 20.85
N THR A 172 -13.66 10.53 19.58
CA THR A 172 -14.90 10.71 18.80
C THR A 172 -15.99 9.71 19.14
N PHE A 173 -15.64 8.43 19.34
CA PHE A 173 -16.63 7.35 19.45
C PHE A 173 -16.73 6.70 20.85
N GLY A 174 -15.82 7.03 21.78
CA GLY A 174 -15.91 6.62 23.18
C GLY A 174 -16.12 5.10 23.38
N GLU A 175 -17.22 4.72 24.03
CA GLU A 175 -17.56 3.32 24.36
C GLU A 175 -17.81 2.43 23.14
N GLU A 176 -18.33 2.99 22.04
CA GLU A 176 -18.54 2.22 20.81
C GLU A 176 -17.19 1.72 20.26
N TYR A 177 -16.18 2.58 20.28
CA TYR A 177 -14.83 2.21 19.88
C TYR A 177 -14.18 1.21 20.83
N LYS A 178 -14.39 1.37 22.16
CA LYS A 178 -13.90 0.40 23.15
C LYS A 178 -14.47 -1.00 22.93
N THR A 179 -15.75 -1.09 22.59
CA THR A 179 -16.41 -2.35 22.26
C THR A 179 -15.84 -2.94 20.96
N TYR A 180 -15.63 -2.10 19.94
CA TYR A 180 -15.05 -2.53 18.67
C TYR A 180 -13.64 -3.13 18.82
N VAL A 181 -12.77 -2.50 19.61
CA VAL A 181 -11.38 -3.00 19.79
C VAL A 181 -11.28 -4.32 20.57
N GLN A 182 -12.32 -4.72 21.31
CA GLN A 182 -12.39 -6.05 21.94
C GLN A 182 -12.63 -7.15 20.91
N ASN A 183 -13.34 -6.84 19.83
CA ASN A 183 -13.74 -7.81 18.80
C ASN A 183 -12.72 -7.93 17.66
N VAL A 184 -11.99 -6.85 17.37
CA VAL A 184 -11.03 -6.80 16.24
C VAL A 184 -9.63 -6.56 16.77
N GLY A 185 -8.65 -7.37 16.37
CA GLY A 185 -7.25 -7.21 16.79
C GLY A 185 -6.55 -6.02 16.12
N ARG A 186 -5.44 -5.55 16.70
CA ARG A 186 -4.63 -4.43 16.16
C ARG A 186 -3.68 -4.85 15.02
N MET A 187 -4.00 -5.92 14.29
CA MET A 187 -3.21 -6.27 13.12
C MET A 187 -3.53 -5.29 11.98
N LEU A 188 -2.51 -4.86 11.24
CA LEU A 188 -2.70 -4.01 10.06
C LEU A 188 -3.07 -4.83 8.81
N LEU A 189 -2.61 -6.08 8.78
CA LEU A 189 -2.77 -7.01 7.68
C LEU A 189 -3.65 -8.19 8.11
N THR A 190 -4.47 -8.67 7.19
CA THR A 190 -5.22 -9.92 7.40
C THR A 190 -4.26 -11.11 7.39
N ARG A 191 -4.69 -12.24 7.98
CA ARG A 191 -3.85 -13.46 8.06
C ARG A 191 -3.34 -13.91 6.69
N SER A 192 -4.17 -13.84 5.65
CA SER A 192 -3.78 -14.17 4.27
C SER A 192 -2.72 -13.23 3.71
N GLU A 193 -2.80 -11.94 4.02
CA GLU A 193 -1.83 -10.95 3.53
C GLU A 193 -0.48 -11.08 4.24
N VAL A 194 -0.50 -11.36 5.55
CA VAL A 194 0.72 -11.68 6.31
C VAL A 194 1.40 -12.92 5.72
N VAL A 195 0.64 -13.99 5.45
CA VAL A 195 1.19 -15.21 4.83
C VAL A 195 1.76 -14.91 3.45
N ALA A 196 1.03 -14.20 2.59
CA ALA A 196 1.50 -13.83 1.26
C ALA A 196 2.83 -13.07 1.31
N LEU A 197 2.91 -12.00 2.11
CA LEU A 197 4.12 -11.19 2.27
C LEU A 197 5.26 -11.97 2.93
N SER A 198 4.95 -12.83 3.92
CA SER A 198 5.97 -13.64 4.59
C SER A 198 6.57 -14.69 3.66
N LEU A 199 5.76 -15.33 2.80
CA LEU A 199 6.25 -16.32 1.84
C LEU A 199 7.25 -15.71 0.85
N ILE A 200 6.93 -14.55 0.26
CA ILE A 200 7.84 -13.89 -0.67
C ILE A 200 9.07 -13.31 0.05
N MET A 201 8.92 -12.87 1.30
CA MET A 201 10.04 -12.37 2.10
C MET A 201 10.96 -13.51 2.55
N LEU A 202 10.43 -14.70 2.81
CA LEU A 202 11.23 -15.91 3.07
C LEU A 202 11.92 -16.39 1.80
N LEU A 203 11.22 -16.42 0.66
CA LEU A 203 11.85 -16.70 -0.64
C LEU A 203 12.97 -15.70 -0.92
N SER A 204 12.77 -14.45 -0.50
CA SER A 204 13.82 -13.42 -0.49
C SER A 204 14.94 -13.81 0.47
N ALA A 205 14.70 -14.10 1.74
CA ALA A 205 15.79 -14.48 2.65
C ALA A 205 16.61 -15.69 2.17
N VAL A 206 15.97 -16.68 1.53
CA VAL A 206 16.62 -17.93 1.08
C VAL A 206 17.72 -17.68 0.05
N GLY A 207 17.53 -16.87 -0.99
CA GLY A 207 18.64 -16.63 -1.93
C GLY A 207 19.58 -15.50 -1.54
N PHE A 208 19.56 -15.06 -0.28
CA PHE A 208 20.76 -14.50 0.36
C PHE A 208 21.70 -15.61 0.87
N LEU A 209 21.18 -16.80 1.16
CA LEU A 209 21.95 -17.93 1.68
C LEU A 209 22.60 -18.77 0.57
N PHE A 210 22.19 -18.59 -0.69
CA PHE A 210 22.65 -19.31 -1.88
C PHE A 210 23.00 -18.32 -2.99
#